data_AF-A0A365ZYD8-F1
#
_entry.id   AF-A0A365ZYD8-F1
#
_cell.length_a   1.000
_cell.length_b   1.000
_cell.length_c   1.000
_cell.angle_alpha   90.00
_cell.angle_beta   90.00
_cell.angle_gamma   90.00
#
_symmetry.space_group_name_H-M   'P 1'
#
loop_
_entity.id
_entity.type
_entity.pdbx_description
1 polymer ?
#
loop_
_entity_poly.entity_id
_entity_poly.type
_entity_poly.pdbx_seq_one_letter_code
_entity_poly.pdbx_strand_id
1 'polypeptide(L)' 'KQVASGRFGVTSEYLVNADDIQIKMAQGAKPGEGGQLPGGKVYPWIAKTRHSTPGVGLISPPPHHDIYSIEDLAQL' A
#
# COMPACT_ATOMS: atom_id res chain seq x y z
N LYS A 1 -7.35 -6.69 6.85
CA LYS A 1 -6.15 -6.45 5.99
C LYS A 1 -6.37 -5.18 5.16
N GLN A 2 -5.30 -4.58 4.62
CA GLN A 2 -5.39 -3.27 3.93
C GLN A 2 -4.77 -3.32 2.54
N VAL A 3 -5.41 -2.66 1.59
CA VAL A 3 -4.89 -2.41 0.24
C VAL A 3 -4.76 -0.90 0.06
N ALA A 4 -3.53 -0.41 -0.01
CA ALA A 4 -3.19 1.00 -0.23
C ALA A 4 -2.48 1.19 -1.58
N SER A 5 -2.29 2.43 -2.01
CA SER A 5 -1.76 2.79 -3.34
C SER A 5 -0.47 2.09 -3.76
N GLY A 6 0.47 1.88 -2.83
CA GLY A 6 1.74 1.19 -3.11
C GLY A 6 1.65 -0.32 -3.28
N ARG A 7 0.49 -0.94 -2.96
CA ARG A 7 0.23 -2.40 -3.00
C ARG A 7 1.32 -3.28 -2.35
N PHE A 8 2.13 -2.71 -1.45
CA PHE A 8 3.26 -3.41 -0.84
C PHE A 8 2.80 -4.65 -0.05
N GLY A 9 3.30 -5.82 -0.43
CA GLY A 9 2.98 -7.09 0.23
C GLY A 9 1.55 -7.60 -0.01
N VAL A 10 0.82 -7.01 -0.97
CA VAL A 10 -0.50 -7.49 -1.37
C VAL A 10 -0.32 -8.66 -2.33
N THR A 11 -0.63 -9.87 -1.85
CA THR A 11 -0.58 -11.13 -2.61
C THR A 11 -1.93 -11.84 -2.52
N SER A 12 -2.16 -12.85 -3.36
CA SER A 12 -3.38 -13.68 -3.28
C SER A 12 -3.53 -14.31 -1.89
N GLU A 13 -2.45 -14.88 -1.34
CA GLU A 13 -2.43 -15.43 0.02
C GLU A 13 -2.75 -14.37 1.08
N TYR A 14 -2.23 -13.15 0.92
CA TYR A 14 -2.58 -12.04 1.81
C TYR A 14 -4.08 -11.77 1.77
N LEU A 15 -4.69 -11.66 0.58
CA LEU A 15 -6.10 -11.30 0.44
C LEU A 15 -7.07 -12.40 0.90
N VAL A 16 -6.83 -13.66 0.54
CA VAL A 16 -7.75 -14.77 0.89
C VAL A 16 -7.75 -15.09 2.39
N ASN A 17 -6.70 -14.67 3.12
CA ASN A 17 -6.60 -14.83 4.58
C ASN A 17 -7.00 -13.53 5.32
N ALA A 18 -7.95 -12.76 4.78
CA ALA A 18 -8.48 -11.55 5.42
C ALA A 18 -9.92 -11.79 5.88
N ASP A 19 -10.24 -11.45 7.13
CA ASP A 19 -11.64 -11.37 7.57
C ASP A 19 -12.35 -10.15 6.96
N ASP A 20 -11.59 -9.05 6.81
CA ASP A 20 -12.02 -7.80 6.19
C ASP A 20 -10.90 -7.21 5.32
N ILE A 21 -11.27 -6.57 4.22
CA ILE A 21 -10.35 -5.85 3.32
C ILE A 21 -10.70 -4.36 3.31
N GLN A 22 -9.76 -3.53 3.77
CA GLN A 22 -9.89 -2.08 3.73
C GLN A 22 -9.15 -1.50 2.52
N ILE A 23 -9.87 -0.79 1.65
CA ILE A 23 -9.28 0.06 0.62
C ILE A 23 -8.90 1.40 1.26
N LYS A 24 -7.60 1.71 1.33
CA LYS A 24 -7.09 2.92 1.97
C LYS A 24 -6.98 4.08 0.99
N MET A 25 -8.06 4.84 0.84
CA MET A 25 -8.07 6.03 -0.03
C MET A 25 -7.16 7.16 0.49
N ALA A 26 -7.17 7.42 1.80
CA ALA A 26 -6.43 8.53 2.42
C ALA A 26 -6.18 8.29 3.91
N GLN A 27 -5.45 9.21 4.56
CA GLN A 27 -5.30 9.25 6.02
C GLN A 27 -5.37 10.69 6.56
N GLY A 28 -5.92 10.88 7.76
CA GLY A 28 -6.13 12.21 8.34
C GLY A 28 -4.86 13.06 8.50
N ALA A 29 -3.72 12.44 8.82
CA ALA A 29 -2.46 13.18 9.00
C ALA A 29 -1.89 13.76 7.70
N LYS A 30 -2.23 13.19 6.55
CA LYS A 30 -1.78 13.64 5.21
C LYS A 30 -2.74 13.15 4.12
N PRO A 31 -3.88 13.83 3.91
CA PRO A 31 -4.95 13.32 3.06
C PRO A 31 -4.61 13.23 1.57
N GLY A 32 -3.75 14.11 1.06
CA GLY A 32 -3.38 14.19 -0.37
C GLY A 32 -2.09 13.46 -0.73
N GLU A 33 -1.55 12.61 0.15
CA GLU A 33 -0.26 11.96 -0.04
C GLU A 33 -0.30 10.46 0.29
N GLY A 34 0.67 9.73 -0.25
CA GLY A 34 0.88 8.32 0.07
C GLY A 34 1.62 8.07 1.38
N GLY A 35 1.67 6.79 1.77
CA GLY A 35 2.50 6.33 2.89
C GLY A 35 3.99 6.62 2.65
N GLN A 36 4.73 6.88 3.74
CA GLN A 36 6.18 7.08 3.67
C GLN A 36 6.85 6.21 4.75
N LEU A 37 7.84 5.42 4.35
CA LEU A 37 8.70 4.65 5.25
C LEU A 37 10.17 4.99 4.93
N PRO A 38 10.89 5.69 5.83
CA PRO A 38 12.29 6.05 5.63
C PRO A 38 13.18 4.83 5.40
N GLY A 39 14.15 4.93 4.49
CA GLY A 39 15.02 3.81 4.09
C GLY A 39 15.78 3.17 5.25
N GLY A 40 16.23 3.95 6.23
CA GLY A 40 16.86 3.45 7.46
C GLY A 40 15.97 2.56 8.33
N LYS A 41 14.66 2.53 8.06
CA LYS A 41 13.69 1.62 8.70
C LYS A 41 13.27 0.46 7.79
N VAL A 42 13.80 0.36 6.57
CA VAL A 42 13.50 -0.70 5.59
C VAL A 42 14.52 -1.81 5.74
N TYR A 43 14.43 -2.52 6.87
CA TYR A 43 15.26 -3.68 7.16
C TYR A 43 15.05 -4.82 6.14
N PRO A 44 16.01 -5.76 5.97
CA PRO A 44 15.89 -6.84 4.99
C PRO A 44 14.58 -7.64 5.07
N TRP A 45 14.05 -7.91 6.26
CA TRP A 45 12.77 -8.61 6.41
C TRP A 45 11.57 -7.74 6.03
N ILE A 46 11.60 -6.43 6.31
CA ILE A 46 10.55 -5.49 5.86
C ILE A 46 10.55 -5.39 4.33
N ALA A 47 11.74 -5.26 3.75
CA ALA A 47 11.92 -5.23 2.30
C ALA A 47 11.39 -6.52 1.64
N LYS A 48 11.71 -7.68 2.23
CA LYS A 48 11.19 -8.98 1.80
C LYS A 48 9.67 -9.03 1.85
N THR A 49 9.05 -8.62 2.96
CA THR A 49 7.58 -8.57 3.10
C THR A 49 6.92 -7.65 2.09
N ARG A 50 7.59 -6.57 1.68
CA ARG A 50 7.05 -5.57 0.75
C ARG A 50 7.49 -5.75 -0.70
N HIS A 51 8.25 -6.80 -1.00
CA HIS A 51 8.87 -7.03 -2.31
C HIS A 51 9.66 -5.81 -2.80
N SER A 52 10.41 -5.18 -1.89
CA SER A 52 11.19 -3.96 -2.16
C SER A 52 12.68 -4.16 -1.88
N THR A 53 13.47 -3.13 -2.11
CA THR A 53 14.92 -3.14 -1.85
C THR A 53 15.24 -2.75 -0.39
N PRO A 54 16.06 -3.52 0.34
CA PRO A 54 16.53 -3.14 1.68
C PRO A 54 17.24 -1.78 1.69
N GLY A 55 16.99 -0.97 2.71
CA GLY A 55 17.61 0.35 2.88
C GLY A 55 17.07 1.47 1.98
N VAL A 56 16.24 1.16 0.99
CA VAL A 56 15.63 2.16 0.09
C VAL A 56 14.32 2.68 0.69
N GLY A 57 14.15 4.00 0.72
CA GLY A 57 12.93 4.63 1.21
C GLY A 57 11.71 4.23 0.38
N LEU A 58 10.59 3.94 1.03
CA LEU A 58 9.34 3.58 0.37
C LEU A 58 8.35 4.73 0.49
N ILE A 59 8.15 5.44 -0.62
CA ILE A 59 7.13 6.46 -0.77
C ILE A 59 6.07 5.87 -1.68
N SER A 60 4.86 5.66 -1.16
CA SER A 60 3.74 5.20 -1.98
C SER A 60 3.20 6.36 -2.83
N PRO A 61 2.69 6.09 -4.05
CA PRO A 61 1.99 7.10 -4.82
C PRO A 61 0.82 7.71 -4.02
N PRO A 62 0.49 9.00 -4.20
CA PRO A 62 -0.73 9.55 -3.60
C PRO A 62 -2.02 8.85 -4.06
N PRO A 63 -2.26 8.61 -5.37
CA PRO A 63 -3.46 7.90 -5.80
C PRO A 63 -3.24 6.39 -5.86
N HIS A 64 -4.34 5.66 -5.79
CA HIS A 64 -4.40 4.30 -6.32
C HIS A 64 -4.39 4.39 -7.86
N HIS A 65 -3.40 3.79 -8.52
CA HIS A 65 -3.27 3.88 -9.99
C HIS A 65 -4.32 3.08 -10.76
N ASP A 66 -5.16 2.33 -10.05
CA ASP A 66 -6.32 1.58 -10.51
C ASP A 66 -7.64 2.20 -10.03
N ILE A 67 -7.62 3.41 -9.44
CA ILE A 67 -8.82 4.14 -9.02
C ILE A 67 -8.67 5.61 -9.42
N TYR A 68 -9.24 6.00 -10.56
CA TYR A 68 -9.31 7.39 -11.01
C TYR A 68 -10.73 7.95 -11.01
N SER A 69 -11.75 7.09 -10.90
CA SER A 69 -13.15 7.46 -10.74
C SER A 69 -13.90 6.57 -9.74
N ILE A 70 -15.18 6.83 -9.54
CA ILE A 70 -16.04 6.00 -8.66
C ILE A 70 -16.35 4.64 -9.30
N GLU A 71 -16.41 4.58 -10.62
CA GLU A 71 -16.58 3.34 -11.38
C GLU A 71 -15.34 2.44 -11.22
N ASP A 72 -14.14 3.02 -11.24
CA ASP A 72 -12.91 2.27 -10.98
C ASP A 72 -12.88 1.72 -9.54
N LEU A 73 -13.38 2.49 -8.57
CA LEU A 73 -13.51 2.01 -7.19
C LEU A 73 -14.48 0.83 -7.09
N ALA A 74 -15.58 0.86 -7.84
CA ALA A 74 -16.55 -0.23 -7.87
C ALA A 74 -16.01 -1.49 -8.57
N GLN A 75 -15.05 -1.33 -9.50
CA GLN A 75 -14.40 -2.43 -10.20
C GLN A 75 -13.33 -3.14 -9.37
N LEU A 76 -12.71 -2.43 -8.42
CA LEU A 76 -11.66 -2.96 -7.56
C LEU A 76 -12.18 -3.98 -6.55
#